data_AF-A0A183HX25-F1
#
_entry.id   AF-A0A183HX25-F1
#
_cell.length_a   1.000
_cell.length_b   1.000
_cell.length_c   1.000
_cell.angle_alpha   90.00
_cell.angle_beta   90.00
_cell.angle_gamma   90.00
#
_symmetry.space_group_name_H-M   'P 1'
#
loop_
_entity.id
_entity.type
_entity.pdbx_description
1 polymer ?
#
loop_
_entity_poly.entity_id
_entity_poly.type
_entity_poly.pdbx_seq_one_letter_code
_entity_poly.pdbx_strand_id
1 'polypeptide(L)'
;QPQEQQQQPEQKQQQEQQQQLQRQLQLFIPPFLIGAPPNVTNDFLQLLATAPYRTDKQMEETIEKWIARQTVSIQDAYKQFKKLALEALAKAEAEHDKIIAKLSREAKVADARLIAVTKNSTLTGLQKQMQIQMIIDGLPAEVKDELQGAFQP
;
A
#
# COMPACT_ATOMS: atom_id res chain seq x y z
N GLN A 1 -0.19 52.31 17.72
CA GLN A 1 0.34 51.01 17.28
C GLN A 1 -0.46 49.89 17.96
N PRO A 2 -1.31 49.14 17.22
CA PRO A 2 -1.88 47.89 17.74
C PRO A 2 -1.82 46.68 16.77
N GLN A 3 -1.09 46.77 15.65
CA GLN A 3 -1.14 45.74 14.60
C GLN A 3 -0.30 44.47 14.89
N GLU A 4 0.60 44.48 15.87
CA GLU A 4 1.48 43.33 16.17
C GLU A 4 0.84 42.26 17.06
N GLN A 5 -0.26 42.55 17.77
CA GLN A 5 -0.86 41.58 18.72
C GLN A 5 -1.92 40.66 18.11
N GLN A 6 -2.44 40.94 16.91
CA GLN A 6 -3.44 40.10 16.24
C GLN A 6 -2.85 39.05 15.28
N GLN A 7 -1.60 39.19 14.86
CA GLN A 7 -0.97 38.26 13.89
C GLN A 7 -0.47 36.94 14.53
N GLN A 8 -0.19 36.93 15.84
CA GLN A 8 0.31 35.75 16.56
C GLN A 8 -0.64 34.55 16.62
N PRO A 9 -1.95 34.69 16.90
CA PRO A 9 -2.86 33.53 16.92
C PRO A 9 -3.08 32.92 15.54
N GLU A 10 -3.17 33.74 14.47
CA GLU A 10 -3.34 33.23 13.10
C GLU A 10 -2.12 32.44 12.62
N GLN A 11 -0.89 32.92 12.90
CA GLN A 11 0.33 32.17 12.55
C GLN A 11 0.45 30.83 13.28
N LYS A 12 0.11 30.78 14.58
CA LYS A 12 0.11 29.51 15.32
C LYS A 12 -0.91 28.53 14.77
N GLN A 13 -2.12 29.01 14.47
CA GLN A 13 -3.19 28.17 13.95
C GLN A 13 -2.84 27.61 12.56
N GLN A 14 -2.19 28.42 11.71
CA GLN A 14 -1.69 27.99 10.40
C GLN A 14 -0.56 26.95 10.53
N GLN A 15 0.32 27.10 11.52
CA GLN A 15 1.42 26.18 11.79
C GLN A 15 0.93 24.84 12.36
N GLU A 16 -0.06 24.87 13.26
CA GLU A 16 -0.71 23.65 13.78
C GLU A 16 -1.47 22.89 12.68
N GLN A 17 -2.16 23.62 11.80
CA GLN A 17 -2.86 23.01 10.66
C GLN A 17 -1.88 22.37 9.68
N GLN A 18 -0.73 23.01 9.40
CA GLN A 18 0.34 22.38 8.61
C GLN A 18 0.94 21.14 9.30
N GLN A 19 1.14 21.18 10.62
CA GLN A 19 1.63 20.01 11.37
C GLN A 19 0.63 18.85 11.35
N GLN A 20 -0.67 19.13 11.45
CA GLN A 20 -1.70 18.10 11.32
C GLN A 20 -1.71 17.50 9.92
N LEU A 21 -1.63 18.33 8.88
CA LEU A 21 -1.54 17.84 7.50
C LEU A 21 -0.28 16.98 7.30
N GLN A 22 0.86 17.39 7.84
CA GLN A 22 2.09 16.61 7.79
C GLN A 22 1.98 15.28 8.56
N ARG A 23 1.32 15.25 9.72
CA ARG A 23 1.07 13.99 10.45
C ARG A 23 0.13 13.06 9.69
N GLN A 24 -0.90 13.59 9.05
CA GLN A 24 -1.80 12.79 8.20
C GLN A 24 -1.06 12.25 6.98
N LEU A 25 -0.22 13.06 6.33
CA LEU A 25 0.61 12.62 5.22
C LEU A 25 1.62 11.56 5.67
N GLN A 26 2.25 11.69 6.84
CA GLN A 26 3.19 10.71 7.39
C GLN A 26 2.60 9.30 7.56
N LEU A 27 1.29 9.15 7.75
CA LEU A 27 0.63 7.83 7.79
C LEU A 27 0.65 7.11 6.43
N PHE A 28 0.77 7.86 5.33
CA PHE A 28 0.83 7.32 3.97
C PHE A 28 2.25 7.33 3.37
N ILE A 29 3.23 7.89 4.08
CA ILE A 29 4.62 7.88 3.65
C ILE A 29 5.22 6.50 3.96
N PRO A 30 5.76 5.78 2.96
CA PRO A 30 6.48 4.55 3.21
C PRO A 30 7.60 4.75 4.23
N PRO A 31 7.87 3.78 5.12
CA PRO A 31 8.88 3.94 6.17
C PRO A 31 10.26 4.39 5.67
N PHE A 32 10.67 3.96 4.47
CA PHE A 32 11.95 4.33 3.88
C PHE A 32 12.02 5.79 3.37
N LEU A 33 10.90 6.52 3.36
CA LEU A 33 10.79 7.94 3.01
C LEU A 33 10.46 8.83 4.21
N ILE A 34 10.45 8.28 5.43
CA ILE A 34 10.25 9.11 6.64
C ILE A 34 11.43 10.10 6.74
N GLY A 35 11.09 11.39 6.82
CA GLY A 35 12.07 12.48 6.86
C GLY A 35 12.64 12.87 5.49
N ALA A 36 12.17 12.25 4.40
CA ALA A 36 12.53 12.68 3.05
C ALA A 36 11.94 14.07 2.75
N PRO A 37 12.60 14.86 1.87
CA PRO A 37 12.06 16.13 1.41
C PRO A 37 10.66 15.97 0.78
N PRO A 38 9.74 16.94 0.94
CA PRO A 38 8.38 16.83 0.42
C PRO A 38 8.30 16.55 -1.10
N ASN A 39 9.25 17.08 -1.89
CA ASN A 39 9.33 16.80 -3.32
C ASN A 39 9.63 15.33 -3.61
N VAL A 40 10.53 14.70 -2.84
CA VAL A 40 10.86 13.27 -2.99
C VAL A 40 9.65 12.40 -2.66
N THR A 41 8.94 12.72 -1.58
CA THR A 41 7.71 12.02 -1.21
C THR A 41 6.62 12.18 -2.27
N ASN A 42 6.40 13.39 -2.77
CA ASN A 42 5.41 13.67 -3.80
C ASN A 42 5.74 12.94 -5.11
N ASP A 43 7.00 12.91 -5.53
CA ASP A 43 7.44 12.16 -6.71
C ASP A 43 7.13 10.67 -6.57
N PHE A 44 7.35 10.10 -5.39
CA PHE A 44 7.02 8.71 -5.13
C PHE A 44 5.51 8.44 -5.14
N LEU A 45 4.69 9.33 -4.56
CA LEU A 45 3.24 9.21 -4.61
C LEU A 45 2.68 9.30 -6.03
N GLN A 46 3.26 10.17 -6.88
CA GLN A 46 2.91 10.24 -8.30
C GLN A 46 3.27 8.95 -9.04
N LEU A 47 4.41 8.32 -8.70
CA LEU A 47 4.79 7.02 -9.24
C LEU A 47 3.74 5.96 -8.88
N LEU A 48 3.33 5.90 -7.61
CA LEU A 48 2.27 4.99 -7.12
C LEU A 48 0.92 5.21 -7.82
N ALA A 49 0.57 6.45 -8.16
CA ALA A 49 -0.66 6.74 -8.90
C ALA A 49 -0.72 6.06 -10.28
N THR A 50 0.42 5.65 -10.84
CA THR A 50 0.48 4.91 -12.12
C THR A 50 0.32 3.39 -11.97
N ALA A 51 0.31 2.86 -10.73
CA ALA A 51 0.22 1.43 -10.46
C ALA A 51 -0.98 0.72 -11.12
N PRO A 52 -2.19 1.31 -11.22
CA PRO A 52 -3.33 0.64 -11.87
C PRO A 52 -3.07 0.25 -13.33
N TYR A 53 -2.18 0.99 -14.01
CA TYR A 53 -1.91 0.82 -15.44
C TYR A 53 -0.63 0.02 -15.73
N ARG A 54 0.03 -0.50 -14.69
CA ARG A 54 1.29 -1.23 -14.79
C ARG A 54 1.14 -2.65 -14.24
N THR A 55 1.91 -3.58 -14.78
CA THR A 55 2.12 -4.89 -14.14
C THR A 55 3.03 -4.74 -12.93
N ASP A 56 3.03 -5.74 -12.03
CA ASP A 56 3.91 -5.70 -10.84
C ASP A 56 5.37 -5.53 -11.24
N LYS A 57 5.82 -6.23 -12.29
CA LYS A 57 7.19 -6.14 -12.80
C LYS A 57 7.51 -4.74 -13.31
N GLN A 58 6.60 -4.14 -14.10
CA GLN A 58 6.79 -2.78 -14.59
C GLN A 58 6.80 -1.76 -13.44
N MET A 59 5.98 -1.98 -12.43
CA MET A 59 5.93 -1.14 -11.23
C MET A 59 7.23 -1.25 -10.43
N GLU A 60 7.70 -2.47 -10.17
CA GLU A 60 8.97 -2.72 -9.49
C GLU A 60 10.13 -2.06 -10.25
N GLU A 61 10.25 -2.29 -11.55
CA GLU A 61 11.29 -1.65 -12.37
C GLU A 61 11.23 -0.12 -12.33
N THR A 62 10.02 0.45 -12.27
CA THR A 62 9.84 1.91 -12.18
C THR A 62 10.30 2.43 -10.83
N ILE A 63 9.95 1.73 -9.73
CA ILE A 63 10.39 2.06 -8.37
C ILE A 63 11.91 1.93 -8.26
N GLU A 64 12.51 0.84 -8.74
CA GLU A 64 13.96 0.60 -8.70
C GLU A 64 14.72 1.71 -9.46
N LYS A 65 14.25 2.08 -10.66
CA LYS A 65 14.82 3.21 -11.43
C LYS A 65 14.69 4.54 -10.70
N TRP A 66 13.60 4.75 -9.98
CA TRP A 66 13.40 5.96 -9.19
C TRP A 66 14.33 5.99 -7.97
N ILE A 67 14.47 4.86 -7.25
CA ILE A 67 15.36 4.70 -6.10
C ILE A 67 16.82 4.93 -6.47
N ALA A 68 17.26 4.42 -7.63
CA ALA A 68 18.63 4.58 -8.10
C ALA A 68 19.05 6.06 -8.29
N ARG A 69 18.09 6.99 -8.39
CA ARG A 69 18.33 8.44 -8.50
C ARG A 69 18.31 9.16 -7.15
N GLN A 70 17.93 8.48 -6.08
CA GLN A 70 17.82 9.07 -4.74
C GLN A 70 19.17 9.07 -4.02
N THR A 71 19.22 9.74 -2.87
CA THR A 71 20.40 9.76 -2.01
C THR A 71 20.74 8.36 -1.49
N VAL A 72 22.01 8.14 -1.13
CA VAL A 72 22.48 6.86 -0.56
C VAL A 72 21.64 6.45 0.66
N SER A 73 21.26 7.42 1.50
CA SER A 73 20.40 7.16 2.67
C SER A 73 19.03 6.58 2.29
N ILE A 74 18.38 7.11 1.24
CA ILE A 74 17.08 6.59 0.78
C ILE A 74 17.25 5.22 0.14
N GLN A 75 18.32 5.02 -0.65
CA GLN A 75 18.61 3.72 -1.26
C GLN A 75 18.80 2.62 -0.21
N ASP A 76 19.55 2.90 0.86
CA ASP A 76 19.79 1.93 1.92
C ASP A 76 18.54 1.70 2.79
N ALA A 77 17.78 2.75 3.09
CA ALA A 77 16.48 2.62 3.75
C ALA A 77 15.50 1.76 2.93
N TYR A 78 15.48 1.93 1.61
CA TYR A 78 14.64 1.14 0.72
C TYR A 78 15.07 -0.34 0.67
N LYS A 79 16.37 -0.65 0.63
CA LYS A 79 16.85 -2.04 0.71
C LYS A 79 16.41 -2.72 2.02
N GLN A 80 16.53 -2.02 3.14
CA GLN A 80 16.05 -2.52 4.44
C GLN A 80 14.54 -2.73 4.42
N PHE A 81 13.79 -1.77 3.87
CA PHE A 81 12.35 -1.88 3.71
C PHE A 81 11.94 -3.09 2.85
N LYS A 82 12.59 -3.33 1.69
CA LYS A 82 12.32 -4.53 0.86
C LYS A 82 12.53 -5.81 1.65
N LYS A 83 13.62 -5.90 2.43
CA LYS A 83 13.90 -7.08 3.26
C LYS A 83 12.78 -7.31 4.29
N LEU A 84 12.40 -6.27 5.03
CA LEU A 84 11.32 -6.35 6.02
C LEU A 84 9.98 -6.69 5.37
N ALA A 85 9.68 -6.13 4.20
CA ALA A 85 8.46 -6.39 3.46
C ALA A 85 8.38 -7.86 3.01
N LEU A 86 9.49 -8.46 2.55
CA LEU A 86 9.55 -9.87 2.20
C LEU A 86 9.36 -10.78 3.43
N GLU A 87 9.96 -10.44 4.56
CA GLU A 87 9.76 -11.17 5.82
C GLU A 87 8.30 -11.07 6.32
N ALA A 88 7.69 -9.89 6.21
CA ALA A 88 6.28 -9.69 6.55
C ALA A 88 5.34 -10.44 5.59
N LEU A 89 5.65 -10.45 4.29
CA LEU A 89 4.90 -11.21 3.29
C LEU A 89 4.92 -12.70 3.60
N ALA A 90 6.09 -13.27 3.89
CA ALA A 90 6.20 -14.69 4.25
C ALA A 90 5.39 -15.04 5.50
N LYS A 91 5.37 -14.16 6.51
CA LYS A 91 4.52 -14.34 7.71
C LYS A 91 3.04 -14.27 7.36
N ALA A 92 2.65 -13.30 6.53
CA ALA A 92 1.27 -13.15 6.09
C ALA A 92 0.79 -14.35 5.27
N GLU A 93 1.63 -14.89 4.37
CA GLU A 93 1.33 -16.12 3.62
C GLU A 93 1.16 -17.32 4.57
N ALA A 94 2.05 -17.47 5.57
CA ALA A 94 1.92 -18.56 6.55
C ALA A 94 0.66 -18.44 7.41
N GLU A 95 0.24 -17.22 7.75
CA GLU A 95 -1.01 -17.01 8.50
C GLU A 95 -2.24 -17.22 7.63
N HIS A 96 -2.17 -16.79 6.37
CA HIS A 96 -3.17 -17.05 5.36
C HIS A 96 -3.37 -18.56 5.17
N ASP A 97 -2.32 -19.36 5.01
CA ASP A 97 -2.40 -20.82 4.89
C ASP A 97 -3.13 -21.48 6.07
N LYS A 98 -2.89 -20.99 7.31
CA LYS A 98 -3.57 -21.49 8.52
C LYS A 98 -5.05 -21.16 8.52
N ILE A 99 -5.43 -19.98 8.02
CA ILE A 99 -6.81 -19.55 7.89
C ILE A 99 -7.50 -20.42 6.83
N ILE A 100 -6.89 -20.56 5.64
CA ILE A 100 -7.41 -21.37 4.54
C ILE A 100 -7.61 -22.82 4.97
N ALA A 101 -6.73 -23.40 5.77
CA ALA A 101 -6.89 -24.77 6.25
C ALA A 101 -8.25 -25.05 6.92
N LYS A 102 -8.81 -24.04 7.61
CA LYS A 102 -10.09 -24.13 8.36
C LYS A 102 -11.34 -23.90 7.51
N LEU A 103 -11.17 -23.42 6.27
CA LEU A 103 -12.28 -23.06 5.40
C LEU A 103 -12.95 -24.27 4.74
N SER A 104 -14.18 -24.05 4.26
CA SER A 104 -14.91 -24.94 3.36
C SER A 104 -14.14 -25.19 2.05
N ARG A 105 -14.53 -26.25 1.34
CA ARG A 105 -13.90 -26.59 0.06
C ARG A 105 -14.13 -25.49 -0.97
N GLU A 106 -15.33 -24.93 -0.98
CA GLU A 106 -15.78 -23.87 -1.87
C GLU A 106 -15.00 -22.59 -1.60
N ALA A 107 -14.82 -22.21 -0.34
CA ALA A 107 -14.02 -21.04 0.05
C ALA A 107 -12.53 -21.22 -0.26
N LYS A 108 -11.96 -22.43 -0.07
CA LYS A 108 -10.58 -22.76 -0.51
C LYS A 108 -10.39 -22.57 -2.01
N VAL A 109 -11.35 -23.03 -2.82
CA VAL A 109 -11.30 -22.88 -4.28
C VAL A 109 -11.42 -21.42 -4.69
N ALA A 110 -12.30 -20.66 -4.04
CA ALA A 110 -12.46 -19.23 -4.27
C ALA A 110 -11.16 -18.46 -3.96
N ASP A 111 -10.56 -18.71 -2.79
CA ASP A 111 -9.29 -18.11 -2.39
C ASP A 111 -8.15 -18.45 -3.37
N ALA A 112 -8.02 -19.72 -3.77
CA ALA A 112 -7.01 -20.12 -4.76
C ALA A 112 -7.15 -19.36 -6.09
N ARG A 113 -8.39 -19.06 -6.52
CA ARG A 113 -8.64 -18.22 -7.71
C ARG A 113 -8.23 -16.77 -7.48
N LEU A 114 -8.51 -16.22 -6.30
CA LEU A 114 -8.07 -14.86 -5.93
C LEU A 114 -6.53 -14.76 -5.92
N ILE A 115 -5.84 -15.75 -5.33
CA ILE A 115 -4.38 -15.83 -5.33
C ILE A 115 -3.82 -15.93 -6.75
N ALA A 116 -4.44 -16.75 -7.61
CA ALA A 116 -3.98 -16.88 -8.99
C ALA A 116 -4.03 -15.54 -9.74
N VAL A 117 -5.04 -14.71 -9.48
CA VAL A 117 -5.13 -13.36 -10.07
C VAL A 117 -4.08 -12.43 -9.47
N THR A 118 -3.92 -12.42 -8.14
CA THR A 118 -2.95 -11.52 -7.48
C THR A 118 -1.51 -11.84 -7.87
N LYS A 119 -1.15 -13.12 -8.04
CA LYS A 119 0.17 -13.59 -8.47
C LYS A 119 0.38 -13.54 -9.99
N ASN A 120 -0.63 -13.15 -10.78
CA ASN A 120 -0.49 -13.08 -12.24
C ASN A 120 0.36 -11.87 -12.65
N SER A 121 1.57 -12.15 -13.15
CA SER A 121 2.55 -11.14 -13.55
C SER A 121 2.24 -10.43 -14.87
N THR A 122 1.27 -10.93 -15.64
CA THR A 122 0.89 -10.37 -16.95
C THR A 122 -0.24 -9.36 -16.85
N LEU A 123 -0.98 -9.34 -15.74
CA LEU A 123 -2.08 -8.42 -15.51
C LEU A 123 -1.61 -7.10 -14.90
N THR A 124 -2.22 -6.00 -15.33
CA THR A 124 -2.08 -4.71 -14.65
C THR A 124 -2.86 -4.67 -13.35
N GLY A 125 -2.56 -3.71 -12.47
CA GLY A 125 -3.32 -3.51 -11.24
C GLY A 125 -4.84 -3.41 -11.47
N LEU A 126 -5.26 -2.65 -12.49
CA LEU A 126 -6.68 -2.52 -12.85
C LEU A 126 -7.27 -3.84 -13.34
N GLN A 127 -6.55 -4.60 -14.16
CA GLN A 127 -7.03 -5.90 -14.65
C GLN A 127 -7.17 -6.91 -13.51
N LYS A 128 -6.24 -6.91 -12.55
CA LYS A 128 -6.34 -7.73 -11.34
C LYS A 128 -7.56 -7.36 -10.52
N GLN A 129 -7.78 -6.07 -10.27
CA GLN A 129 -8.95 -5.59 -9.55
C GLN A 129 -10.26 -6.02 -10.22
N MET A 130 -10.36 -5.88 -11.55
CA MET A 130 -11.54 -6.34 -12.29
C MET A 130 -11.76 -7.85 -12.17
N GLN A 131 -10.70 -8.66 -12.29
CA GLN A 131 -10.82 -10.12 -12.17
C GLN A 131 -11.15 -10.57 -10.74
N ILE A 132 -10.57 -9.93 -9.74
CA ILE A 132 -10.92 -10.15 -8.32
C ILE A 132 -12.40 -9.82 -8.10
N GLN A 133 -12.88 -8.68 -8.60
CA GLN A 133 -14.28 -8.29 -8.48
C GLN A 133 -15.21 -9.31 -9.14
N MET A 134 -14.89 -9.77 -10.36
CA MET A 134 -15.68 -10.80 -11.04
C MET A 134 -15.70 -12.13 -10.28
N ILE A 135 -14.58 -12.53 -9.67
CA ILE A 135 -14.54 -13.73 -8.82
C ILE A 135 -15.47 -13.53 -7.64
N ILE A 136 -15.29 -12.43 -6.88
CA ILE A 136 -16.10 -12.13 -5.70
C ILE A 136 -17.58 -12.09 -6.06
N ASP A 137 -17.98 -11.32 -7.07
CA ASP A 137 -19.39 -11.17 -7.46
C ASP A 137 -20.04 -12.51 -7.78
N GLY A 138 -19.29 -13.43 -8.40
CA GLY A 138 -19.75 -14.78 -8.71
C GLY A 138 -19.75 -15.78 -7.55
N LEU A 139 -19.26 -15.42 -6.36
CA LEU A 139 -19.30 -16.30 -5.18
C LEU A 139 -20.70 -16.33 -4.54
N PRO A 140 -21.14 -17.49 -4.03
CA PRO A 140 -22.28 -17.58 -3.13
C PRO A 140 -22.11 -16.70 -1.90
N ALA A 141 -23.21 -16.21 -1.32
CA ALA A 141 -23.19 -15.33 -0.16
C ALA A 141 -22.47 -15.99 1.03
N GLU A 142 -22.73 -17.28 1.25
CA GLU A 142 -22.15 -18.06 2.33
C GLU A 142 -20.62 -18.15 2.23
N VAL A 143 -20.08 -18.24 1.00
CA VAL A 143 -18.64 -18.28 0.75
C VAL A 143 -18.00 -16.91 0.94
N LYS A 144 -18.72 -15.82 0.57
CA LYS A 144 -18.27 -14.44 0.82
C LYS A 144 -18.15 -14.16 2.31
N ASP A 145 -19.19 -14.51 3.07
CA ASP A 145 -19.23 -14.31 4.51
C ASP A 145 -18.15 -15.12 5.22
N GLU A 146 -17.94 -16.37 4.80
CA GLU A 146 -16.89 -17.23 5.35
C GLU A 146 -15.49 -16.65 5.09
N LEU A 147 -15.20 -16.24 3.85
CA LEU A 147 -13.92 -15.60 3.51
C LEU A 147 -13.72 -14.29 4.28
N GLN A 148 -14.74 -13.43 4.32
CA GLN A 148 -14.65 -12.15 5.01
C GLN A 148 -14.41 -12.34 6.51
N GLY A 149 -15.17 -13.22 7.18
CA GLY A 149 -15.03 -13.49 8.60
C GLY A 149 -13.70 -14.16 8.96
N ALA A 150 -13.14 -14.97 8.06
CA ALA A 150 -11.89 -15.67 8.29
C ALA A 150 -10.65 -14.75 8.26
N PHE A 151 -10.72 -13.64 7.53
CA PHE A 151 -9.64 -12.67 7.40
C PHE A 151 -9.86 -11.37 8.21
N GLN A 152 -10.91 -11.30 9.03
CA GLN A 152 -11.06 -10.22 10.01
C GLN A 152 -10.13 -10.43 11.22
N PRO A 153 -9.48 -9.36 11.72
CA PRO A 153 -8.63 -9.42 12.91
C PRO A 153 -9.41 -9.67 14.21
#